data_AF-A0A957ABV9-F1
#
_entry.id   AF-A0A957ABV9-F1
#
_cell.length_a   1.000
_cell.length_b   1.000
_cell.length_c   1.000
_cell.angle_alpha   90.00
_cell.angle_beta   90.00
_cell.angle_gamma   90.00
#
_symmetry.space_group_name_H-M   'P 1'
#
loop_
_entity.id
_entity.type
_entity.pdbx_description
1 polymer ?
#
loop_
_entity_poly.entity_id
_entity_poly.type
_entity_poly.pdbx_seq_one_letter_code
_entity_poly.pdbx_strand_id
1 'polypeptide(L)'
;MPKISWATVPAIGGTKDPDVAVIIALQPTLVVANKEENRREDVEALEAAGLRVIATDPNTVAEAAAMVGMLGAILERMGPADELASAIEAELSSDPPVVRVFVATWWRPLMAMAGNTFGDDLLRCAGGLNVFGHLSRYPEVSLEAVAAQRPDHILLPDEPFHFQERHIPAFSA
;
A
#
# COMPACT_ATOMS: atom_id res chain seq x y z
N MET A 1 -22.23 -0.76 -4.13
CA MET A 1 -21.58 -1.47 -3.01
C MET A 1 -22.19 -1.02 -1.70
N PRO A 2 -22.53 -1.92 -0.76
CA PRO A 2 -22.95 -1.52 0.57
C PRO A 2 -21.79 -0.78 1.26
N LYS A 3 -22.09 0.36 1.90
CA LYS A 3 -21.12 1.07 2.74
C LYS A 3 -20.89 0.23 4.00
N ILE A 4 -19.78 -0.51 4.04
CA ILE A 4 -19.31 -1.13 5.28
C ILE A 4 -18.92 0.00 6.23
N SER A 5 -19.53 0.05 7.41
CA SER A 5 -19.11 0.96 8.48
C SER A 5 -18.00 0.30 9.26
N TRP A 6 -16.77 0.75 9.05
CA TRP A 6 -15.61 0.28 9.82
C TRP A 6 -15.64 0.74 11.28
N ALA A 7 -16.49 1.73 11.63
CA ALA A 7 -16.58 2.29 12.97
C ALA A 7 -17.01 1.28 14.05
N THR A 8 -17.60 0.15 13.66
CA THR A 8 -18.01 -0.92 14.60
C THR A 8 -17.00 -2.07 14.67
N VAL A 9 -15.95 -2.05 13.85
CA VAL A 9 -14.89 -3.06 13.87
C VAL A 9 -13.80 -2.58 14.85
N PRO A 10 -13.45 -3.35 15.88
CA PRO A 10 -12.45 -2.94 16.85
C PRO A 10 -11.05 -2.89 16.21
N ALA A 11 -10.31 -1.83 16.49
CA ALA A 11 -8.87 -1.78 16.22
C ALA A 11 -8.12 -2.58 17.29
N ILE A 12 -7.24 -3.49 16.88
CA ILE A 12 -6.51 -4.40 17.77
C ILE A 12 -5.02 -4.19 17.54
N GLY A 13 -4.49 -3.12 18.14
CA GLY A 13 -3.12 -2.66 17.89
C GLY A 13 -2.96 -1.95 16.53
N GLY A 14 -1.71 -1.74 16.14
CA GLY A 14 -1.33 -1.14 14.85
C GLY A 14 -0.91 -2.20 13.83
N THR A 15 -0.65 -1.78 12.58
CA THR A 15 -0.21 -2.70 11.52
C THR A 15 1.10 -3.41 11.88
N LYS A 16 2.02 -2.68 12.51
CA LYS A 16 3.36 -3.13 12.94
C LYS A 16 3.44 -3.55 14.41
N ASP A 17 2.33 -3.44 15.15
CA ASP A 17 2.26 -3.81 16.57
C ASP A 17 0.84 -4.30 16.92
N PRO A 18 0.41 -5.44 16.35
CA PRO A 18 -0.89 -6.01 16.63
C PRO A 18 -0.91 -6.62 18.03
N ASP A 19 -2.05 -6.54 18.73
CA ASP A 19 -2.23 -7.26 19.99
C ASP A 19 -2.53 -8.74 19.71
N VAL A 20 -1.46 -9.53 19.57
CA VAL A 20 -1.52 -10.97 19.26
C VAL A 20 -2.38 -11.73 20.28
N ALA A 21 -2.30 -11.39 21.56
CA ALA A 21 -3.06 -12.07 22.60
C ALA A 21 -4.56 -11.84 22.45
N VAL A 22 -4.97 -10.59 22.14
CA VAL A 22 -6.36 -10.26 21.86
C VAL A 22 -6.84 -10.94 20.58
N ILE A 23 -6.03 -10.97 19.51
CA ILE A 23 -6.39 -11.67 18.26
C ILE A 23 -6.65 -13.15 18.53
N ILE A 24 -5.78 -13.83 19.30
CA ILE A 24 -5.97 -15.25 19.66
C ILE A 24 -7.26 -15.43 20.46
N ALA A 25 -7.54 -14.55 21.42
CA ALA A 25 -8.74 -14.63 22.26
C ALA A 25 -10.05 -14.46 21.46
N LEU A 26 -10.02 -13.79 20.32
CA LEU A 26 -11.18 -13.67 19.41
C LEU A 26 -11.49 -14.95 18.64
N GLN A 27 -10.57 -15.92 18.61
CA GLN A 27 -10.69 -17.17 17.89
C GLN A 27 -11.12 -16.99 16.42
N PRO A 28 -10.44 -16.14 15.63
CA PRO A 28 -10.80 -15.90 14.25
C PRO A 28 -10.66 -17.18 13.41
N THR A 29 -11.56 -17.37 12.46
CA THR A 29 -11.47 -18.48 11.49
C THR A 29 -10.43 -18.22 10.39
N LEU A 30 -10.06 -16.96 10.20
CA LEU A 30 -9.04 -16.49 9.26
C LEU A 30 -8.44 -15.17 9.75
N VAL A 31 -7.12 -15.06 9.69
CA VAL A 31 -6.38 -13.79 9.79
C VAL A 31 -5.78 -13.49 8.43
N VAL A 32 -6.00 -12.28 7.91
CA VAL A 32 -5.35 -11.78 6.70
C VAL A 32 -4.26 -10.82 7.13
N ALA A 33 -3.01 -11.19 6.85
CA ALA A 33 -1.83 -10.37 7.07
C ALA A 33 -1.32 -9.80 5.75
N ASN A 34 -0.60 -8.70 5.80
CA ASN A 34 0.14 -8.13 4.68
C ASN A 34 1.63 -8.08 5.03
N LYS A 35 2.48 -8.57 4.14
CA LYS A 35 3.93 -8.71 4.37
C LYS A 35 4.65 -7.37 4.49
N GLU A 36 4.16 -6.33 3.83
CA GLU A 36 4.71 -4.98 3.96
C GLU A 36 4.33 -4.34 5.29
N GLU A 37 3.21 -4.77 5.90
CA GLU A 37 2.64 -4.14 7.09
C GLU A 37 2.84 -4.91 8.40
N ASN A 38 2.69 -6.24 8.40
CA ASN A 38 2.75 -7.05 9.62
C ASN A 38 4.15 -7.66 9.82
N ARG A 39 4.62 -7.70 11.07
CA ARG A 39 5.92 -8.31 11.39
C ARG A 39 5.81 -9.84 11.30
N ARG A 40 6.91 -10.50 10.92
CA ARG A 40 6.93 -11.96 10.73
C ARG A 40 6.65 -12.69 12.05
N GLU A 41 7.25 -12.22 13.12
CA GLU A 41 7.12 -12.79 14.46
C GLU A 41 5.67 -12.81 14.97
N ASP A 42 4.86 -11.79 14.61
CA ASP A 42 3.45 -11.74 15.00
C ASP A 42 2.64 -12.78 14.21
N VAL A 43 2.90 -12.92 12.90
CA VAL A 43 2.27 -13.92 12.04
C VAL A 43 2.61 -15.33 12.53
N GLU A 44 3.89 -15.61 12.80
CA GLU A 44 4.34 -16.91 13.31
C GLU A 44 3.72 -17.25 14.68
N ALA A 45 3.54 -16.25 15.55
CA ALA A 45 2.87 -16.45 16.84
C ALA A 45 1.38 -16.81 16.68
N LEU A 46 0.68 -16.18 15.73
CA LEU A 46 -0.72 -16.50 15.42
C LEU A 46 -0.87 -17.92 14.83
N GLU A 47 0.04 -18.31 13.93
CA GLU A 47 0.08 -19.66 13.37
C GLU A 47 0.40 -20.71 14.44
N ALA A 48 1.35 -20.43 15.34
CA ALA A 48 1.69 -21.31 16.46
C ALA A 48 0.53 -21.49 17.46
N ALA A 49 -0.35 -20.50 17.55
CA ALA A 49 -1.61 -20.58 18.31
C ALA A 49 -2.71 -21.38 17.59
N GLY A 50 -2.43 -21.92 16.40
CA GLY A 50 -3.35 -22.73 15.60
C GLY A 50 -4.32 -21.93 14.74
N LEU A 51 -4.12 -20.62 14.58
CA LEU A 51 -4.95 -19.81 13.70
C LEU A 51 -4.55 -19.99 12.25
N ARG A 52 -5.53 -19.97 11.36
CA ARG A 52 -5.30 -19.92 9.91
C ARG A 52 -4.92 -18.49 9.54
N VAL A 53 -3.67 -18.27 9.12
CA VAL A 53 -3.18 -16.98 8.64
C VAL A 53 -2.89 -17.03 7.15
N ILE A 54 -3.21 -15.97 6.43
CA ILE A 54 -2.84 -15.78 5.02
C ILE A 54 -2.07 -14.48 4.91
N ALA A 55 -0.81 -14.58 4.47
CA ALA A 55 0.00 -13.40 4.18
C ALA A 55 -0.14 -12.98 2.71
N THR A 56 -0.40 -11.69 2.51
CA THR A 56 -0.53 -11.03 1.20
C THR A 56 0.67 -10.14 0.93
N ASP A 57 1.06 -10.02 -0.34
CA ASP A 57 2.21 -9.18 -0.77
C ASP A 57 2.03 -8.68 -2.21
N PRO A 58 0.92 -7.99 -2.55
CA PRO A 58 0.76 -7.43 -3.89
C PRO A 58 1.71 -6.25 -4.07
N ASN A 59 2.57 -6.32 -5.08
CA ASN A 59 3.49 -5.25 -5.48
C ASN A 59 3.04 -4.55 -6.77
N THR A 60 1.98 -5.03 -7.42
CA THR A 60 1.37 -4.41 -8.60
C THR A 60 -0.15 -4.33 -8.49
N VAL A 61 -0.78 -3.44 -9.27
CA VAL A 61 -2.24 -3.33 -9.35
C VAL A 61 -2.86 -4.63 -9.90
N ALA A 62 -2.19 -5.29 -10.84
CA ALA A 62 -2.61 -6.59 -11.36
C ALA A 62 -2.54 -7.69 -10.28
N GLU A 63 -1.48 -7.71 -9.47
CA GLU A 63 -1.38 -8.63 -8.32
C GLU A 63 -2.45 -8.35 -7.27
N ALA A 64 -2.82 -7.09 -7.04
CA ALA A 64 -3.92 -6.74 -6.15
C ALA A 64 -5.27 -7.26 -6.68
N ALA A 65 -5.53 -7.16 -7.99
CA ALA A 65 -6.73 -7.75 -8.60
C ALA A 65 -6.75 -9.29 -8.44
N ALA A 66 -5.62 -9.96 -8.68
CA ALA A 66 -5.48 -11.40 -8.46
C ALA A 66 -5.67 -11.78 -6.98
N MET A 67 -5.16 -10.98 -6.05
CA MET A 67 -5.34 -11.16 -4.61
C MET A 67 -6.82 -11.05 -4.21
N VAL A 68 -7.57 -10.10 -4.80
CA VAL A 68 -9.02 -9.97 -4.57
C VAL A 68 -9.74 -11.26 -4.98
N GLY A 69 -9.44 -11.83 -6.15
CA GLY A 69 -10.00 -13.11 -6.60
C GLY A 69 -9.66 -14.27 -5.66
N MET A 70 -8.40 -14.35 -5.22
CA MET A 70 -7.94 -15.35 -4.25
C MET A 70 -8.71 -15.25 -2.92
N LEU A 71 -8.84 -14.04 -2.37
CA LEU A 71 -9.64 -13.79 -1.16
C LEU A 71 -11.13 -14.11 -1.39
N GLY A 72 -11.66 -13.81 -2.57
CA GLY A 72 -13.02 -14.17 -2.97
C GLY A 72 -13.28 -15.68 -2.91
N ALA A 73 -12.33 -16.49 -3.37
CA ALA A 73 -12.43 -17.95 -3.27
C ALA A 73 -12.37 -18.43 -1.81
N ILE A 74 -11.44 -17.89 -1.01
CA ILE A 74 -11.26 -18.28 0.40
C ILE A 74 -12.47 -17.92 1.26
N LEU A 75 -13.07 -16.77 1.00
CA LEU A 75 -14.22 -16.24 1.74
C LEU A 75 -15.57 -16.72 1.19
N GLU A 76 -15.57 -17.54 0.12
CA GLU A 76 -16.77 -17.99 -0.58
C GLU A 76 -17.62 -16.83 -1.14
N ARG A 77 -16.94 -15.78 -1.64
CA ARG A 77 -17.50 -14.53 -2.18
C ARG A 77 -17.00 -14.22 -3.59
N MET A 78 -16.90 -15.24 -4.44
CA MET A 78 -16.38 -15.09 -5.82
C MET A 78 -17.11 -14.02 -6.63
N GLY A 79 -18.45 -13.98 -6.64
CA GLY A 79 -19.21 -13.00 -7.44
C GLY A 79 -18.77 -11.53 -7.19
N PRO A 80 -18.86 -11.01 -5.95
CA PRO A 80 -18.37 -9.67 -5.64
C PRO A 80 -16.86 -9.47 -5.84
N ALA A 81 -16.05 -10.52 -5.66
CA ALA A 81 -14.60 -10.44 -5.88
C ALA A 81 -14.25 -10.33 -7.36
N ASP A 82 -14.90 -11.12 -8.22
CA ASP A 82 -14.73 -11.09 -9.68
C ASP A 82 -15.20 -9.76 -10.25
N GLU A 83 -16.31 -9.21 -9.75
CA GLU A 83 -16.78 -7.87 -10.09
C GLU A 83 -15.72 -6.80 -9.75
N LEU A 84 -15.13 -6.86 -8.56
CA LEU A 84 -14.10 -5.90 -8.12
C LEU A 84 -12.79 -6.06 -8.90
N ALA A 85 -12.32 -7.30 -9.10
CA ALA A 85 -11.10 -7.58 -9.86
C ALA A 85 -11.25 -7.11 -11.32
N SER A 86 -12.39 -7.42 -11.95
CA SER A 86 -12.69 -6.97 -13.32
C SER A 86 -12.76 -5.45 -13.43
N ALA A 87 -13.30 -4.77 -12.41
CA ALA A 87 -13.33 -3.30 -12.39
C ALA A 87 -11.93 -2.71 -12.31
N ILE A 88 -11.04 -3.27 -11.49
CA ILE A 88 -9.63 -2.85 -11.42
C ILE A 88 -8.95 -3.05 -12.77
N GLU A 89 -9.11 -4.24 -13.39
CA GLU A 89 -8.51 -4.56 -14.69
C GLU A 89 -9.01 -3.65 -15.81
N ALA A 90 -10.28 -3.24 -15.78
CA ALA A 90 -10.84 -2.32 -16.76
C ALA A 90 -10.16 -0.94 -16.71
N GLU A 91 -9.86 -0.41 -15.53
CA GLU A 91 -9.17 0.87 -15.36
C GLU A 91 -7.71 0.81 -15.89
N LEU A 92 -7.07 -0.36 -15.82
CA LEU A 92 -5.73 -0.59 -16.34
C LEU A 92 -5.62 -0.54 -17.87
N SER A 93 -6.74 -0.55 -18.60
CA SER A 93 -6.75 -0.47 -20.06
C SER A 93 -6.54 0.94 -20.61
N SER A 94 -6.47 1.95 -19.74
CA SER A 94 -6.21 3.33 -20.12
C SER A 94 -4.72 3.56 -20.47
N ASP A 95 -4.45 4.42 -21.46
CA ASP A 95 -3.11 4.89 -21.82
C ASP A 95 -3.01 6.41 -21.56
N PRO A 96 -2.92 6.83 -20.28
CA PRO A 96 -2.85 8.23 -19.92
C PRO A 96 -1.53 8.87 -20.38
N PRO A 97 -1.51 10.20 -20.61
CA PRO A 97 -0.28 10.90 -20.93
C PRO A 97 0.75 10.76 -19.81
N VAL A 98 2.01 10.59 -20.20
CA VAL A 98 3.11 10.42 -19.24
C VAL A 98 3.44 11.75 -18.54
N VAL A 99 3.47 11.73 -17.21
CA VAL A 99 3.84 12.87 -16.37
C VAL A 99 4.93 12.47 -15.37
N ARG A 100 5.97 13.28 -15.19
CA ARG A 100 7.06 12.98 -14.25
C ARG A 100 6.63 13.32 -12.84
N VAL A 101 6.70 12.36 -11.93
CA VAL A 101 6.20 12.54 -10.56
C VAL A 101 7.27 12.17 -9.55
N PHE A 102 7.41 12.99 -8.51
CA PHE A 102 8.09 12.63 -7.27
C PHE A 102 7.05 12.38 -6.20
N VAL A 103 7.22 11.32 -5.40
CA VAL A 103 6.32 10.99 -4.29
C VAL A 103 7.14 10.87 -3.01
N ALA A 104 6.84 11.70 -2.02
CA ALA A 104 7.48 11.64 -0.72
C ALA A 104 6.77 10.62 0.18
N THR A 105 7.53 9.87 0.98
CA THR A 105 6.99 8.88 1.93
C THR A 105 7.28 9.26 3.37
N TRP A 106 8.43 9.90 3.64
CA TRP A 106 8.83 10.30 5.00
C TRP A 106 9.53 11.65 5.00
N TRP A 107 9.45 12.35 6.13
CA TRP A 107 10.09 13.64 6.33
C TRP A 107 11.16 13.58 7.43
N ARG A 108 12.41 13.84 7.03
CA ARG A 108 13.63 13.85 7.85
C ARG A 108 13.99 12.48 8.49
N PRO A 109 14.79 11.65 7.80
CA PRO A 109 15.34 11.88 6.45
C PRO A 109 14.22 11.93 5.40
N LEU A 110 14.42 12.70 4.31
CA LEU A 110 13.46 12.72 3.21
C LEU A 110 13.56 11.36 2.49
N MET A 111 12.45 10.63 2.43
CA MET A 111 12.38 9.34 1.75
C MET A 111 11.42 9.42 0.57
N ALA A 112 11.80 8.77 -0.54
CA ALA A 112 10.96 8.66 -1.73
C ALA A 112 10.20 7.34 -1.75
N MET A 113 9.01 7.31 -2.34
CA MET A 113 8.44 6.07 -2.85
C MET A 113 9.11 5.78 -4.19
N ALA A 114 9.83 4.67 -4.29
CA ALA A 114 10.60 4.28 -5.46
C ALA A 114 10.14 2.92 -6.01
N GLY A 115 10.96 2.32 -6.87
CA GLY A 115 10.64 1.08 -7.57
C GLY A 115 10.38 -0.10 -6.64
N ASN A 116 9.71 -1.12 -7.19
CA ASN A 116 9.33 -2.34 -6.47
C ASN A 116 8.40 -2.07 -5.27
N THR A 117 7.52 -1.07 -5.39
CA THR A 117 6.44 -0.78 -4.43
C THR A 117 5.10 -0.82 -5.16
N PHE A 118 4.03 -1.18 -4.45
CA PHE A 118 2.67 -1.11 -5.01
C PHE A 118 2.33 0.31 -5.50
N GLY A 119 2.76 1.34 -4.77
CA GLY A 119 2.50 2.72 -5.14
C GLY A 119 3.25 3.17 -6.41
N ASP A 120 4.44 2.63 -6.70
CA ASP A 120 5.15 2.89 -7.96
C ASP A 120 4.42 2.28 -9.16
N ASP A 121 3.94 1.04 -9.03
CA ASP A 121 3.14 0.41 -10.08
C ASP A 121 1.79 1.12 -10.29
N LEU A 122 1.11 1.49 -9.21
CA LEU A 122 -0.12 2.27 -9.26
C LEU A 122 0.09 3.63 -9.95
N LEU A 123 1.18 4.32 -9.61
CA LEU A 123 1.53 5.59 -10.22
C LEU A 123 1.76 5.41 -11.73
N ARG A 124 2.47 4.35 -12.14
CA ARG A 124 2.69 4.00 -13.55
C ARG A 124 1.37 3.73 -14.28
N CYS A 125 0.46 2.98 -13.67
CA CYS A 125 -0.88 2.72 -14.22
C CYS A 125 -1.68 4.02 -14.42
N ALA A 126 -1.44 5.05 -13.60
CA ALA A 126 -2.06 6.37 -13.74
C ALA A 126 -1.30 7.32 -14.70
N GLY A 127 -0.27 6.86 -15.42
CA GLY A 127 0.55 7.67 -16.33
C GLY A 127 1.71 8.40 -15.67
N GLY A 128 1.95 8.15 -14.38
CA GLY A 128 3.06 8.74 -13.65
C GLY A 128 4.38 8.01 -13.92
N LEU A 129 5.37 8.74 -14.42
CA LEU A 129 6.77 8.33 -14.44
C LEU A 129 7.43 8.73 -13.13
N ASN A 130 7.64 7.77 -12.23
CA ASN A 130 8.35 8.00 -10.98
C ASN A 130 9.82 8.38 -11.23
N VAL A 131 10.21 9.58 -10.83
CA VAL A 131 11.58 10.06 -11.06
C VAL A 131 12.65 9.28 -10.29
N PHE A 132 12.27 8.57 -9.23
CA PHE A 132 13.15 7.65 -8.48
C PHE A 132 12.76 6.17 -8.64
N GLY A 133 11.90 5.82 -9.59
CA GLY A 133 11.46 4.43 -9.82
C GLY A 133 12.59 3.43 -10.12
N HIS A 134 13.78 3.93 -10.49
CA HIS A 134 14.98 3.12 -10.72
C HIS A 134 15.74 2.72 -9.44
N LEU A 135 15.35 3.26 -8.28
CA LEU A 135 15.96 2.96 -6.98
C LEU A 135 15.19 1.87 -6.21
N SER A 136 15.77 1.40 -5.10
CA SER A 136 15.10 0.48 -4.16
C SER A 136 13.93 1.16 -3.44
N ARG A 137 12.86 0.40 -3.13
CA ARG A 137 11.59 0.78 -2.46
C ARG A 137 11.50 2.15 -1.79
N TYR A 138 12.28 2.38 -0.74
CA TYR A 138 12.19 3.61 0.07
C TYR A 138 13.59 4.19 0.34
N PRO A 139 14.24 4.82 -0.67
CA PRO A 139 15.56 5.36 -0.51
C PRO A 139 15.49 6.73 0.18
N GLU A 140 16.52 7.05 0.96
CA GLU A 140 16.77 8.43 1.36
C GLU A 140 17.21 9.25 0.15
N VAL A 141 16.59 10.41 -0.05
CA VAL A 141 16.92 11.36 -1.13
C VAL A 141 17.07 12.76 -0.55
N SER A 142 17.85 13.62 -1.23
CA SER A 142 17.98 15.03 -0.86
C SER A 142 17.02 15.90 -1.68
N LEU A 143 16.70 17.09 -1.19
CA LEU A 143 15.88 18.06 -1.93
C LEU A 143 16.57 18.47 -3.24
N GLU A 144 17.89 18.58 -3.24
CA GLU A 144 18.69 18.87 -4.43
C GLU A 144 18.59 17.73 -5.45
N ALA A 145 18.59 16.48 -5.01
CA ALA A 145 18.38 15.32 -5.87
C ALA A 145 16.97 15.33 -6.49
N VAL A 146 15.94 15.68 -5.71
CA VAL A 146 14.56 15.83 -6.21
C VAL A 146 14.50 16.93 -7.28
N ALA A 147 15.08 18.11 -6.99
CA ALA A 147 15.10 19.24 -7.94
C ALA A 147 15.85 18.88 -9.24
N ALA A 148 16.97 18.17 -9.14
CA ALA A 148 17.75 17.71 -10.30
C ALA A 148 16.96 16.76 -11.21
N GLN A 149 16.00 16.00 -10.67
CA GLN A 149 15.12 15.14 -11.45
C GLN A 149 14.04 15.89 -12.22
N ARG A 150 13.77 17.16 -11.90
CA ARG A 150 12.75 17.99 -12.57
C ARG A 150 11.39 17.27 -12.71
N PRO A 151 10.75 16.87 -11.60
CA PRO A 151 9.39 16.33 -11.67
C PRO A 151 8.40 17.41 -12.12
N ASP A 152 7.37 17.02 -12.86
CA ASP A 152 6.24 17.89 -13.22
C ASP A 152 5.29 18.05 -12.02
N HIS A 153 5.17 17.01 -11.19
CA HIS A 153 4.38 17.02 -9.96
C HIS A 153 5.12 16.43 -8.77
N ILE A 154 4.84 16.98 -7.59
CA ILE A 154 5.32 16.48 -6.30
C ILE A 154 4.10 16.08 -5.47
N LEU A 155 4.00 14.80 -5.14
CA LEU A 155 2.97 14.27 -4.26
C LEU A 155 3.49 14.22 -2.82
N LEU A 156 2.72 14.80 -1.92
CA LEU A 156 2.98 14.89 -0.49
C LEU A 156 1.79 14.23 0.25
N PRO A 157 1.82 12.91 0.47
CA PRO A 157 0.73 12.16 1.09
C PRO A 157 0.48 12.52 2.56
N ASP A 158 -0.64 12.07 3.11
CA ASP A 158 -0.97 12.18 4.53
C ASP A 158 -0.46 10.99 5.37
N GLU A 159 0.00 9.92 4.74
CA GLU A 159 0.61 8.73 5.36
C GLU A 159 1.79 8.18 4.52
N PRO A 160 2.78 7.51 5.15
CA PRO A 160 2.92 7.27 6.59
C PRO A 160 3.40 8.50 7.37
N PHE A 161 3.99 9.49 6.68
CA PHE A 161 4.22 10.81 7.24
C PHE A 161 3.14 11.78 6.78
N HIS A 162 2.55 12.51 7.73
CA HIS A 162 1.48 13.45 7.45
C HIS A 162 2.02 14.78 6.90
N PHE A 163 2.21 14.86 5.58
CA PHE A 163 2.63 16.09 4.93
C PHE A 163 1.49 17.12 4.91
N GLN A 164 1.76 18.29 5.48
CA GLN A 164 0.89 19.47 5.46
C GLN A 164 1.49 20.60 4.63
N GLU A 165 0.71 21.67 4.38
CA GLU A 165 1.09 22.86 3.61
C GLU A 165 2.43 23.46 4.05
N ARG A 166 2.76 23.40 5.35
CA ARG A 166 4.05 23.88 5.89
C ARG A 166 5.29 23.21 5.28
N HIS A 167 5.16 22.04 4.64
CA HIS A 167 6.28 21.35 4.02
C HIS A 167 6.48 21.75 2.55
N ILE A 168 5.46 22.33 1.89
CA ILE A 168 5.53 22.76 0.49
C ILE A 168 6.72 23.68 0.21
N PRO A 169 7.05 24.69 1.07
CA PRO A 169 8.17 25.59 0.80
C PRO A 169 9.52 24.88 0.64
N ALA A 170 9.71 23.67 1.20
CA ALA A 170 10.95 22.91 1.05
C ALA A 170 11.19 22.42 -0.40
N PHE A 171 10.15 22.33 -1.22
CA PHE A 171 10.21 21.81 -2.59
C PHE A 171 10.11 22.89 -3.67
N SER A 172 10.05 24.17 -3.26
CA SER A 172 9.88 25.32 -4.16
C SER A 172 11.19 26.10 -4.42
N ALA A 173 12.33 25.55 -4.00
CA ALA A 173 13.65 26.19 -4.07
C ALA A 173 14.49 25.68 -5.24
#